data_AF-A0A850LIL6-F1
#
_entry.id   AF-A0A850LIL6-F1
#
_cell.length_a   1.000
_cell.length_b   1.000
_cell.length_c   1.000
_cell.angle_alpha   90.00
_cell.angle_beta   90.00
_cell.angle_gamma   90.00
#
_symmetry.space_group_name_H-M   'P 1'
#
loop_
_entity.id
_entity.type
_entity.pdbx_description
1 polymer ?
#
loop_
_entity_poly.entity_id
_entity_poly.type
_entity_poly.pdbx_seq_one_letter_code
_entity_poly.pdbx_strand_id
1 'polypeptide(L)'
;MSSLNASFPLRPGRVHEACGPLAVAMAAVAAAQVSGLLWLRESWRPELINPLGLADYFDPARLLLAQTRDQTDTLAVAEESLRDGALPLVVIELSAPLSLTAGRRLQLAAKDGKTTGLCLIPEGMGSNAAETRWHCAPVFDPSDSTLMRWEIIKNKSGTLGAWHVRWNRASRRLDLVSPAGKRPGPAGAPG
;
A
#
# COMPACT_ATOMS: atom_id res chain seq x y z
N MET A 1 21.27 -4.70 0.32
CA MET A 1 19.90 -4.16 0.05
C MET A 1 18.91 -5.25 0.41
N SER A 2 17.89 -4.93 1.18
CA SER A 2 16.82 -5.88 1.55
C SER A 2 16.05 -6.30 0.29
N SER A 3 15.68 -7.58 0.17
CA SER A 3 14.86 -8.06 -0.95
C SER A 3 13.42 -7.55 -0.82
N LEU A 4 12.82 -7.04 -1.89
CA LEU A 4 11.41 -6.63 -1.89
C LEU A 4 10.50 -7.79 -1.51
N ASN A 5 10.82 -9.00 -1.96
CA ASN A 5 10.05 -10.22 -1.71
C ASN A 5 10.00 -10.62 -0.23
N ALA A 6 10.88 -10.08 0.61
CA ALA A 6 10.84 -10.30 2.06
C ALA A 6 9.79 -9.43 2.76
N SER A 7 9.32 -8.36 2.10
CA SER A 7 8.41 -7.36 2.66
C SER A 7 7.11 -7.19 1.88
N PHE A 8 7.08 -7.65 0.62
CA PHE A 8 5.91 -7.66 -0.25
C PHE A 8 5.80 -9.03 -0.95
N PRO A 9 4.61 -9.67 -1.02
CA PRO A 9 3.29 -9.17 -0.64
C PRO A 9 3.15 -8.90 0.86
N LEU A 10 2.16 -8.06 1.21
CA LEU A 10 1.89 -7.69 2.61
C LEU A 10 1.56 -8.93 3.43
N ARG A 11 1.95 -8.91 4.71
CA ARG A 11 1.85 -10.07 5.59
C ARG A 11 0.38 -10.26 6.01
N PRO A 12 -0.22 -11.46 5.81
CA PRO A 12 -1.57 -11.74 6.30
C PRO A 12 -1.68 -11.62 7.83
N GLY A 13 -2.86 -11.24 8.30
CA GLY A 13 -3.15 -11.05 9.71
C GLY A 13 -2.38 -9.89 10.37
N ARG A 14 -1.97 -8.91 9.57
CA ARG A 14 -1.28 -7.69 10.01
C ARG A 14 -1.84 -6.46 9.31
N VAL A 15 -1.69 -5.33 9.98
CA VAL A 15 -2.02 -4.02 9.42
C VAL A 15 -0.76 -3.29 9.00
N HIS A 16 -0.75 -2.87 7.75
CA HIS A 16 0.29 -2.10 7.11
C HIS A 16 -0.21 -0.69 6.82
N GLU A 17 0.71 0.23 6.60
CA GLU A 17 0.41 1.61 6.26
C GLU A 17 1.12 1.99 4.96
N ALA A 18 0.50 2.83 4.13
CA ALA A 18 1.11 3.44 2.96
C ALA A 18 0.78 4.94 2.92
N CYS A 19 1.79 5.75 2.59
CA CYS A 19 1.68 7.19 2.38
C CYS A 19 2.40 7.61 1.10
N GLY A 20 2.28 8.89 0.75
CA GLY A 20 2.86 9.48 -0.45
C GLY A 20 1.91 9.45 -1.66
N PRO A 21 2.29 10.14 -2.76
CA PRO A 21 1.40 10.36 -3.90
C PRO A 21 0.88 9.09 -4.58
N LEU A 22 1.59 7.97 -4.44
CA LEU A 22 1.22 6.69 -5.03
C LEU A 22 0.77 5.63 -4.01
N ALA A 23 0.33 6.03 -2.82
CA ALA A 23 -0.19 5.09 -1.81
C ALA A 23 -1.38 4.27 -2.34
N VAL A 24 -2.30 4.91 -3.09
CA VAL A 24 -3.44 4.24 -3.75
C VAL A 24 -2.96 3.19 -4.77
N ALA A 25 -1.89 3.48 -5.52
CA ALA A 25 -1.33 2.52 -6.47
C ALA A 25 -0.74 1.30 -5.76
N MET A 26 -0.11 1.47 -4.59
CA MET A 26 0.33 0.33 -3.78
C MET A 26 -0.86 -0.53 -3.31
N ALA A 27 -1.97 0.09 -2.90
CA ALA A 27 -3.19 -0.65 -2.56
C ALA A 27 -3.76 -1.43 -3.75
N ALA A 28 -3.74 -0.84 -4.95
CA ALA A 28 -4.16 -1.52 -6.18
C ALA A 28 -3.28 -2.75 -6.50
N VAL A 29 -1.95 -2.60 -6.36
CA VAL A 29 -1.01 -3.73 -6.52
C VAL A 29 -1.23 -4.80 -5.46
N ALA A 30 -1.47 -4.44 -4.20
CA ALA A 30 -1.80 -5.39 -3.14
C ALA A 30 -3.12 -6.12 -3.42
N ALA A 31 -4.14 -5.40 -3.88
CA ALA A 31 -5.44 -5.95 -4.26
C ALA A 31 -5.35 -6.95 -5.42
N ALA A 32 -4.41 -6.75 -6.35
CA ALA A 32 -4.14 -7.70 -7.42
C ALA A 32 -3.67 -9.08 -6.92
N GLN A 33 -3.11 -9.17 -5.71
CA GLN A 33 -2.57 -10.42 -5.13
C GLN A 33 -3.59 -11.23 -4.31
N VAL A 34 -4.82 -10.73 -4.17
CA VAL A 34 -5.87 -11.40 -3.36
C VAL A 34 -7.10 -11.74 -4.20
N SER A 35 -8.13 -12.36 -3.61
CA SER A 35 -9.36 -12.76 -4.32
C SER A 35 -10.50 -11.73 -4.21
N GLY A 36 -10.47 -10.86 -3.20
CA GLY A 36 -11.48 -9.84 -2.95
C GLY A 36 -10.98 -8.78 -1.98
N LEU A 37 -11.62 -7.62 -1.94
CA LEU A 37 -11.27 -6.58 -0.97
C LEU A 37 -12.46 -5.71 -0.58
N LEU A 38 -12.37 -5.17 0.63
CA LEU A 38 -13.19 -4.06 1.09
C LEU A 38 -12.33 -2.79 1.09
N TRP A 39 -12.88 -1.71 0.54
CA TRP A 39 -12.28 -0.40 0.56
C TRP A 39 -13.15 0.56 1.36
N LEU A 40 -12.60 1.06 2.46
CA LEU A 40 -13.27 1.96 3.39
C LEU A 40 -12.80 3.39 3.14
N ARG A 41 -13.74 4.32 3.07
CA ARG A 41 -13.46 5.75 2.94
C ARG A 41 -14.56 6.58 3.57
N GLU A 42 -14.21 7.80 3.96
CA GLU A 42 -15.19 8.75 4.47
C GLU A 42 -16.06 9.30 3.31
N SER A 43 -17.36 9.48 3.56
CA SER A 43 -18.36 9.87 2.57
C SER A 43 -18.21 11.32 2.11
N TRP A 44 -17.66 12.19 2.96
CA TRP A 44 -17.48 13.61 2.67
C TRP A 44 -16.34 13.88 1.68
N ARG A 45 -15.45 12.90 1.42
CA ARG A 45 -14.33 13.07 0.51
C ARG A 45 -14.83 13.19 -0.95
N PRO A 46 -14.42 14.24 -1.69
CA PRO A 46 -14.86 14.44 -3.07
C PRO A 46 -14.18 13.47 -4.05
N GLU A 47 -12.98 12.99 -3.71
CA GLU A 47 -12.18 12.09 -4.56
C GLU A 47 -12.69 10.65 -4.44
N LEU A 48 -13.38 10.17 -5.46
CA LEU A 48 -13.82 8.78 -5.54
C LEU A 48 -12.85 7.95 -6.37
N ILE A 49 -12.49 6.79 -5.83
CA ILE A 49 -11.88 5.75 -6.65
C ILE A 49 -12.91 5.29 -7.67
N ASN A 50 -12.58 5.47 -8.95
CA ASN A 50 -13.32 4.85 -10.03
C ASN A 50 -12.87 3.38 -10.12
N PRO A 51 -13.75 2.39 -9.86
CA PRO A 51 -13.37 0.98 -9.95
C PRO A 51 -12.80 0.59 -11.32
N LEU A 52 -13.28 1.21 -12.41
CA LEU A 52 -12.73 0.97 -13.75
C LEU A 52 -11.30 1.45 -13.90
N GLY A 53 -10.88 2.46 -13.15
CA GLY A 53 -9.48 2.90 -13.08
C GLY A 53 -8.54 1.86 -12.44
N LEU A 54 -9.10 0.83 -11.78
CA LEU A 54 -8.35 -0.27 -11.17
C LEU A 54 -8.39 -1.57 -11.99
N ALA A 55 -9.09 -1.58 -13.15
CA ALA A 55 -9.24 -2.77 -13.99
C ALA A 55 -7.90 -3.34 -14.51
N ASP A 56 -6.89 -2.48 -14.63
CA ASP A 56 -5.51 -2.85 -15.00
C ASP A 56 -4.78 -3.63 -13.89
N TYR A 57 -5.33 -3.64 -12.67
CA TYR A 57 -4.77 -4.34 -11.51
C TYR A 57 -5.56 -5.61 -11.19
N PHE A 58 -6.88 -5.51 -11.13
CA PHE A 58 -7.78 -6.62 -10.76
C PHE A 58 -9.18 -6.42 -11.35
N ASP A 59 -10.00 -7.48 -11.35
CA ASP A 59 -11.40 -7.40 -11.77
C ASP A 59 -12.21 -6.51 -10.80
N PRO A 60 -12.78 -5.37 -11.26
CA PRO A 60 -13.53 -4.46 -10.40
C PRO A 60 -14.70 -5.10 -9.64
N ALA A 61 -15.25 -6.23 -10.11
CA ALA A 61 -16.30 -6.96 -9.38
C ALA A 61 -15.83 -7.52 -8.02
N ARG A 62 -14.51 -7.58 -7.79
CA ARG A 62 -13.90 -8.04 -6.53
C ARG A 62 -13.84 -6.96 -5.45
N LEU A 63 -14.16 -5.70 -5.79
CA LEU A 63 -14.10 -4.55 -4.90
C LEU A 63 -15.47 -4.28 -4.28
N LEU A 64 -15.52 -4.32 -2.96
CA LEU A 64 -16.60 -3.71 -2.18
C LEU A 64 -16.14 -2.32 -1.70
N LEU A 65 -16.94 -1.30 -1.97
CA LEU A 65 -16.68 0.06 -1.50
C LEU A 65 -17.69 0.40 -0.40
N ALA A 66 -17.21 0.73 0.79
CA ALA A 66 -18.06 1.23 1.87
C ALA A 66 -17.69 2.66 2.22
N GLN A 67 -18.73 3.48 2.42
CA GLN A 67 -18.63 4.88 2.78
C GLN A 67 -19.10 5.07 4.22
N THR A 68 -18.26 5.68 5.03
CA THR A 68 -18.50 5.96 6.44
C THR A 68 -18.60 7.46 6.67
N ARG A 69 -19.30 7.89 7.72
CA ARG A 69 -19.52 9.32 7.97
C ARG A 69 -18.23 10.06 8.34
N ASP A 70 -17.38 9.44 9.15
CA ASP A 70 -16.14 10.01 9.64
C ASP A 70 -15.07 8.93 9.91
N GLN A 71 -13.85 9.35 10.29
CA GLN A 71 -12.75 8.44 10.61
C GLN A 71 -13.06 7.51 11.80
N THR A 72 -13.87 7.92 12.78
CA THR A 72 -14.21 7.04 13.91
C THR A 72 -15.05 5.87 13.44
N ASP A 73 -16.08 6.15 12.64
CA ASP A 73 -16.93 5.13 12.02
C ASP A 73 -16.10 4.25 11.06
N THR A 74 -15.18 4.86 10.30
CA THR A 74 -14.23 4.13 9.42
C THR A 74 -13.41 3.11 10.19
N LEU A 75 -12.84 3.50 11.33
CA LEU A 75 -12.03 2.62 12.17
C LEU A 75 -12.85 1.51 12.83
N ALA A 76 -14.10 1.80 13.20
CA ALA A 76 -15.01 0.79 13.75
C ALA A 76 -15.36 -0.28 12.70
N VAL A 77 -15.73 0.13 11.49
CA VAL A 77 -16.00 -0.80 10.38
C VAL A 77 -14.75 -1.58 9.97
N ALA A 78 -13.59 -0.92 9.96
CA ALA A 78 -12.32 -1.58 9.69
C ALA A 78 -12.00 -2.67 10.71
N GLU A 79 -12.19 -2.39 12.00
CA GLU A 79 -11.97 -3.40 13.05
C GLU A 79 -12.86 -4.62 12.87
N GLU A 80 -14.16 -4.42 12.61
CA GLU A 80 -15.09 -5.54 12.43
C GLU A 80 -14.75 -6.34 11.17
N SER A 81 -14.50 -5.66 10.05
CA SER A 81 -14.18 -6.32 8.77
C SER A 81 -12.87 -7.11 8.85
N LEU A 82 -11.86 -6.59 9.55
CA LEU A 82 -10.61 -7.28 9.78
C LEU A 82 -10.79 -8.52 10.67
N ARG A 83 -11.64 -8.43 11.69
CA ARG A 83 -11.92 -9.49 12.66
C ARG A 83 -12.78 -10.62 12.07
N ASP A 84 -13.76 -10.28 11.24
CA ASP A 84 -14.66 -11.22 10.57
C ASP A 84 -13.90 -12.13 9.60
N GLY A 85 -13.01 -11.57 8.78
CA GLY A 85 -12.11 -12.36 7.93
C GLY A 85 -12.74 -12.94 6.67
N ALA A 86 -13.96 -12.55 6.29
CA ALA A 86 -14.56 -12.97 5.02
C ALA A 86 -13.78 -12.47 3.78
N LEU A 87 -13.06 -11.35 3.90
CA LEU A 87 -12.25 -10.79 2.82
C LEU A 87 -10.77 -10.81 3.19
N PRO A 88 -9.86 -11.11 2.25
CA PRO A 88 -8.43 -11.22 2.54
C PRO A 88 -7.72 -9.87 2.71
N LEU A 89 -8.32 -8.76 2.25
CA LEU A 89 -7.76 -7.41 2.30
C LEU A 89 -8.83 -6.36 2.65
N VAL A 90 -8.53 -5.52 3.64
CA VAL A 90 -9.28 -4.30 3.94
C VAL A 90 -8.36 -3.09 3.73
N VAL A 91 -8.71 -2.25 2.75
CA VAL A 91 -8.05 -0.96 2.51
C VAL A 91 -8.80 0.12 3.26
N ILE A 92 -8.09 0.96 4.01
CA ILE A 92 -8.66 1.93 4.94
C ILE A 92 -8.11 3.31 4.62
N GLU A 93 -8.87 4.16 3.96
CA GLU A 93 -8.49 5.56 3.76
C GLU A 93 -8.71 6.37 5.04
N LEU A 94 -7.64 7.02 5.51
CA LEU A 94 -7.66 7.87 6.70
C LEU A 94 -7.34 9.32 6.33
N SER A 95 -7.92 10.27 7.06
CA SER A 95 -7.75 11.71 6.87
C SER A 95 -7.02 12.40 8.01
N ALA A 96 -6.94 11.72 9.16
CA ALA A 96 -6.34 12.26 10.37
C ALA A 96 -5.38 11.24 11.00
N PRO A 97 -4.51 11.67 11.93
CA PRO A 97 -3.56 10.80 12.60
C PRO A 97 -4.17 9.53 13.19
N LEU A 98 -3.54 8.39 12.94
CA LEU A 98 -3.93 7.11 13.54
C LEU A 98 -3.26 6.96 14.90
N SER A 99 -4.05 7.02 15.97
CA SER A 99 -3.53 6.87 17.33
C SER A 99 -2.89 5.49 17.57
N LEU A 100 -2.02 5.38 18.57
CA LEU A 100 -1.43 4.09 18.97
C LEU A 100 -2.49 3.09 19.42
N THR A 101 -3.50 3.55 20.15
CA THR A 101 -4.59 2.70 20.65
C THR A 101 -5.44 2.17 19.50
N ALA A 102 -5.86 3.03 18.56
CA ALA A 102 -6.60 2.60 17.38
C ALA A 102 -5.77 1.64 16.52
N GLY A 103 -4.50 1.97 16.25
CA GLY A 103 -3.60 1.08 15.50
C GLY A 103 -3.41 -0.28 16.15
N ARG A 104 -3.33 -0.37 17.50
CA ARG A 104 -3.25 -1.65 18.22
C ARG A 104 -4.53 -2.47 18.09
N ARG A 105 -5.70 -1.83 18.16
CA ARG A 105 -6.99 -2.51 17.95
C ARG A 105 -7.08 -3.12 16.55
N LEU A 106 -6.69 -2.36 15.52
CA LEU A 106 -6.64 -2.86 14.14
C LEU A 106 -5.67 -4.06 13.99
N GLN A 107 -4.49 -4.03 14.63
CA GLN A 107 -3.57 -5.17 14.61
C GLN A 107 -4.16 -6.43 15.26
N LEU A 108 -4.89 -6.27 16.37
CA LEU A 108 -5.55 -7.40 17.04
C LEU A 108 -6.66 -7.98 16.16
N ALA A 109 -7.53 -7.13 15.61
CA ALA A 109 -8.58 -7.56 14.69
C ALA A 109 -8.03 -8.28 13.45
N ALA A 110 -7.00 -7.70 12.80
CA ALA A 110 -6.33 -8.33 11.67
C ALA A 110 -5.77 -9.71 12.04
N LYS A 111 -5.14 -9.83 13.21
CA LYS A 111 -4.62 -11.11 13.70
C LYS A 111 -5.74 -12.14 13.91
N ASP A 112 -6.86 -11.72 14.51
CA ASP A 112 -7.97 -12.61 14.86
C ASP A 112 -8.67 -13.16 13.61
N GLY A 113 -8.97 -12.30 12.63
CA GLY A 113 -9.58 -12.71 11.35
C GLY A 113 -8.58 -13.21 10.30
N LYS A 114 -7.27 -13.17 10.59
CA LYS A 114 -6.17 -13.45 9.64
C LYS A 114 -6.22 -12.57 8.38
N THR A 115 -6.85 -11.40 8.48
CA THR A 115 -7.06 -10.45 7.39
C THR A 115 -5.90 -9.49 7.25
N THR A 116 -5.53 -9.13 6.02
CA THR A 116 -4.56 -8.06 5.78
C THR A 116 -5.25 -6.70 5.86
N GLY A 117 -4.73 -5.79 6.66
CA GLY A 117 -5.15 -4.38 6.65
C GLY A 117 -4.13 -3.51 5.94
N LEU A 118 -4.58 -2.55 5.14
CA LEU A 118 -3.73 -1.51 4.56
C LEU A 118 -4.36 -0.13 4.78
N CYS A 119 -3.79 0.65 5.69
CA CYS A 119 -4.21 2.04 5.90
C CYS A 119 -3.51 2.96 4.91
N LEU A 120 -4.28 3.72 4.13
CA LEU A 120 -3.78 4.84 3.34
C LEU A 120 -3.82 6.08 4.21
N ILE A 121 -2.64 6.55 4.59
CA ILE A 121 -2.45 7.58 5.61
C ILE A 121 -1.75 8.81 5.00
N PRO A 122 -2.10 10.02 5.43
CA PRO A 122 -1.28 11.19 5.16
C PRO A 122 0.14 10.99 5.72
N GLU A 123 1.12 11.64 5.09
CA GLU A 123 2.50 11.55 5.53
C GLU A 123 2.66 12.10 6.96
N GLY A 124 3.48 11.43 7.77
CA GLY A 124 3.67 11.77 9.19
C GLY A 124 2.53 11.40 10.13
N MET A 125 1.39 10.89 9.63
CA MET A 125 0.18 10.64 10.43
C MET A 125 -0.04 9.18 10.84
N GLY A 126 0.91 8.30 10.57
CA GLY A 126 0.76 6.86 10.84
C GLY A 126 0.96 6.45 12.29
N SER A 127 0.40 5.29 12.65
CA SER A 127 0.48 4.73 14.00
C SER A 127 1.77 3.95 14.26
N ASN A 128 2.28 4.03 15.48
CA ASN A 128 3.43 3.20 15.88
C ASN A 128 3.12 1.71 15.96
N ALA A 129 1.85 1.31 15.88
CA ALA A 129 1.41 -0.08 15.85
C ALA A 129 1.59 -0.78 14.49
N ALA A 130 1.82 -0.06 13.40
CA ALA A 130 1.93 -0.64 12.05
C ALA A 130 3.02 -1.72 11.94
N GLU A 131 2.73 -2.80 11.20
CA GLU A 131 3.71 -3.86 10.90
C GLU A 131 4.80 -3.32 9.97
N THR A 132 4.37 -2.67 8.89
CA THR A 132 5.25 -1.85 8.03
C THR A 132 4.55 -0.55 7.66
N ARG A 133 5.33 0.51 7.42
CA ARG A 133 4.87 1.74 6.76
C ARG A 133 5.66 1.96 5.49
N TRP A 134 4.96 2.24 4.40
CA TRP A 134 5.53 2.47 3.08
C TRP A 134 5.35 3.92 2.66
N HIS A 135 6.37 4.49 2.03
CA HIS A 135 6.26 5.70 1.24
C HIS A 135 6.31 5.32 -0.24
N CYS A 136 5.31 5.75 -1.01
CA CYS A 136 5.13 5.41 -2.41
C CYS A 136 5.11 6.69 -3.24
N ALA A 137 6.12 6.86 -4.11
CA ALA A 137 6.29 8.05 -4.93
C ALA A 137 6.54 7.70 -6.40
N PRO A 138 6.15 8.57 -7.35
CA PRO A 138 6.55 8.42 -8.74
C PRO A 138 8.05 8.72 -8.88
N VAL A 139 8.67 8.11 -9.87
CA VAL A 139 10.02 8.49 -10.33
C VAL A 139 9.90 8.87 -11.78
N PHE A 140 10.36 10.08 -12.12
CA PHE A 140 10.42 10.50 -13.50
C PHE A 140 11.37 9.60 -14.29
N ASP A 141 10.86 9.04 -15.37
CA ASP A 141 11.62 8.26 -16.33
C ASP A 141 11.17 8.68 -17.73
N PRO A 142 12.07 9.22 -18.58
CA PRO A 142 11.73 9.71 -19.91
C PRO A 142 11.15 8.65 -20.84
N SER A 143 11.42 7.37 -20.57
CA SER A 143 11.00 6.26 -21.41
C SER A 143 9.62 5.70 -21.02
N ASP A 144 9.24 5.82 -19.74
CA ASP A 144 8.02 5.22 -19.20
C ASP A 144 7.64 5.87 -17.87
N SER A 145 6.52 6.59 -17.85
CA SER A 145 6.04 7.33 -16.69
C SER A 145 5.47 6.46 -15.55
N THR A 146 5.55 5.14 -15.64
CA THR A 146 5.02 4.21 -14.63
C THR A 146 6.05 3.77 -13.58
N LEU A 147 7.28 4.29 -13.64
CA LEU A 147 8.31 3.99 -12.64
C LEU A 147 7.91 4.57 -11.27
N MET A 148 7.95 3.72 -10.25
CA MET A 148 7.64 4.08 -8.88
C MET A 148 8.83 3.79 -7.98
N ARG A 149 8.95 4.54 -6.89
CA ARG A 149 9.84 4.24 -5.78
C ARG A 149 9.01 3.92 -4.55
N TRP A 150 9.21 2.71 -4.02
CA TRP A 150 8.59 2.24 -2.80
C TRP A 150 9.65 2.13 -1.72
N GLU A 151 9.39 2.73 -0.57
CA GLU A 151 10.32 2.75 0.56
C GLU A 151 9.60 2.29 1.81
N ILE A 152 10.14 1.29 2.53
CA ILE A 152 9.67 1.01 3.88
C ILE A 152 10.33 2.01 4.81
N ILE A 153 9.52 2.90 5.38
CA ILE A 153 9.95 3.94 6.33
C ILE A 153 9.71 3.53 7.80
N LYS A 154 9.03 2.39 8.03
CA LYS A 154 8.91 1.73 9.32
C LYS A 154 8.78 0.23 9.10
N ASN A 155 9.53 -0.58 9.85
CA ASN A 155 9.42 -2.04 9.81
C ASN A 155 9.55 -2.60 11.23
N LYS A 156 8.57 -3.40 11.66
CA LYS A 156 8.57 -4.00 13.00
C LYS A 156 9.48 -5.22 13.12
N SER A 157 9.66 -5.97 12.04
CA SER A 157 10.32 -7.29 12.06
C SER A 157 11.47 -7.43 11.07
N GLY A 158 11.98 -6.30 10.54
CA GLY A 158 13.06 -6.30 9.57
C GLY A 158 13.68 -4.93 9.35
N THR A 159 14.48 -4.83 8.30
CA THR A 159 15.17 -3.59 7.92
C THR A 159 14.30 -2.71 7.04
N LEU A 160 14.63 -1.42 7.01
CA LEU A 160 14.11 -0.50 6.01
C LEU A 160 14.72 -0.84 4.65
N GLY A 161 14.06 -0.41 3.57
CA GLY A 161 14.51 -0.66 2.21
C GLY A 161 13.80 0.25 1.22
N ALA A 162 14.42 0.44 0.06
CA ALA A 162 13.90 1.26 -1.03
C ALA A 162 14.10 0.52 -2.34
N TRP A 163 13.06 0.50 -3.18
CA TRP A 163 13.04 -0.22 -4.45
C TRP A 163 12.41 0.64 -5.52
N HIS A 164 12.98 0.58 -6.72
CA HIS A 164 12.31 1.07 -7.92
C HIS A 164 11.49 -0.09 -8.49
N VAL A 165 10.21 0.14 -8.77
CA VAL A 165 9.28 -0.88 -9.21
C VAL A 165 8.39 -0.37 -10.34
N ARG A 166 7.92 -1.28 -11.19
CA ARG A 166 6.90 -1.01 -12.22
C ARG A 166 5.79 -2.04 -12.14
N TRP A 167 4.56 -1.60 -12.40
CA TRP A 167 3.45 -2.54 -12.56
C TRP A 167 3.37 -3.00 -14.01
N ASN A 168 3.53 -4.30 -14.22
CA ASN A 168 3.35 -4.93 -15.51
C ASN A 168 1.88 -5.30 -15.69
N ARG A 169 1.16 -4.51 -16.50
CA ARG A 169 -0.29 -4.69 -16.73
C ARG A 169 -0.61 -6.00 -17.42
N ALA A 170 0.24 -6.46 -18.34
CA ALA A 170 0.01 -7.68 -19.11
C ALA A 170 0.14 -8.94 -18.24
N SER A 171 1.15 -8.99 -17.37
CA SER A 171 1.37 -10.13 -16.49
C SER A 171 0.69 -9.99 -15.11
N ARG A 172 0.17 -8.80 -14.79
CA ARG A 172 -0.35 -8.38 -13.48
C ARG A 172 0.63 -8.66 -12.34
N ARG A 173 1.88 -8.20 -12.52
CA ARG A 173 2.98 -8.39 -11.56
C ARG A 173 3.72 -7.09 -11.30
N LEU A 174 4.34 -7.03 -10.13
CA LEU A 174 5.23 -5.94 -9.75
C LEU A 174 6.67 -6.33 -10.11
N ASP A 175 7.25 -5.64 -11.09
CA ASP A 175 8.60 -5.88 -11.57
C ASP A 175 9.59 -4.99 -10.79
N LEU A 176 10.68 -5.59 -10.30
CA LEU A 176 11.78 -4.85 -9.65
C LEU A 176 12.68 -4.26 -10.73
N VAL A 177 12.89 -2.95 -10.68
CA VAL A 177 13.75 -2.21 -11.61
C VAL A 177 15.06 -1.86 -10.91
N SER A 178 16.19 -2.23 -11.50
CA SER A 178 17.49 -1.77 -11.01
C SER A 178 17.57 -0.25 -11.20
N PRO A 179 18.02 0.53 -10.19
CA PRO A 179 18.31 1.94 -10.39
C PRO A 179 19.24 2.07 -11.59
N ALA A 180 18.93 2.95 -12.54
CA ALA A 180 19.79 3.18 -13.70
C ALA A 180 21.21 3.48 -13.19
N GLY A 181 22.16 2.59 -13.50
CA GLY A 181 23.53 2.70 -13.03
C GLY A 181 24.12 4.03 -13.49
N LYS A 182 24.85 4.71 -12.59
CA LYS A 182 25.83 5.73 -13.00
C LYS A 182 26.75 5.06 -14.02
N ARG A 183 26.55 5.31 -15.32
CA ARG A 183 27.58 5.01 -16.32
C ARG A 183 28.84 5.75 -15.88
N PRO A 184 29.98 5.09 -15.65
CA PRO A 184 31.25 5.80 -15.63
C PRO A 184 31.35 6.48 -16.99
N GLY A 185 31.53 7.81 -17.00
CA GLY A 185 31.87 8.52 -18.22
C GLY A 185 33.11 7.88 -18.85
N PRO A 186 33.25 7.91 -20.18
CA PRO A 186 34.43 7.33 -20.83
C PRO A 186 35.68 7.97 -20.21
N ALA A 187 36.59 7.13 -19.72
CA ALA A 187 37.90 7.59 -19.28
C ALA A 187 38.56 8.29 -20.46
N GLY A 188 38.79 9.59 -20.33
CA GLY A 188 39.55 10.35 -21.31
C GLY A 188 40.90 9.69 -21.50
N ALA A 189 41.23 9.36 -22.76
CA ALA A 189 42.57 8.89 -23.10
C ALA A 189 43.57 10.02 -22.85
N PRO A 190 44.74 9.74 -22.25
CA PRO A 190 45.81 10.73 -22.15
C PRO A 190 46.43 10.96 -23.53
N GLY A 191 46.63 12.23 -23.88
CA GLY A 191 47.52 12.68 -24.94
C GLY A 191 48.96 12.81 -24.47
#